data_AF-A0A821NAH8-F1
#
_entry.id   AF-A0A821NAH8-F1
#
_cell.length_a   1.000
_cell.length_b   1.000
_cell.length_c   1.000
_cell.angle_alpha   90.00
_cell.angle_beta   90.00
_cell.angle_gamma   90.00
#
_symmetry.space_group_name_H-M   'P 1'
#
loop_
_entity.id
_entity.type
_entity.pdbx_description
1 polymer ?
#
loop_
_entity_poly.entity_id
_entity_poly.type
_entity_poly.pdbx_seq_one_letter_code
_entity_poly.pdbx_strand_id
1 'polypeptide(L)' 'MVDTNGLVTAVIEKRLAPLPFTFMLSSSLNHAKAAYRFGIGLLIG' A
#
# COMPACT_ATOMS: atom_id res chain seq x y z
N MET A 1 -2.90 -6.32 6.15
CA MET A 1 -3.85 -7.41 6.47
C MET A 1 -3.31 -8.71 5.91
N VAL A 2 -3.51 -9.83 6.59
CA VAL A 2 -3.10 -11.15 6.11
C VAL A 2 -4.36 -12.02 6.13
N ASP A 3 -4.74 -12.55 4.99
CA ASP A 3 -5.92 -13.37 4.80
C ASP A 3 -5.54 -14.84 4.58
N THR A 4 -6.36 -15.77 5.07
CA THR A 4 -6.12 -17.23 4.99
C THR A 4 -6.09 -17.74 3.55
N ASN A 5 -6.62 -16.99 2.58
CA ASN A 5 -6.51 -17.30 1.15
C ASN A 5 -5.14 -16.93 0.54
N GLY A 6 -4.14 -16.61 1.37
CA GLY A 6 -2.80 -16.22 0.93
C GLY A 6 -2.73 -14.80 0.38
N LEU A 7 -3.73 -13.96 0.64
CA LEU A 7 -3.71 -12.54 0.30
C LEU A 7 -3.09 -11.74 1.45
N VAL A 8 -1.94 -11.15 1.19
CA VAL A 8 -1.25 -10.23 2.10
C VAL A 8 -1.36 -8.84 1.50
N THR A 9 -1.84 -7.87 2.26
CA THR A 9 -1.80 -6.47 1.85
C THR A 9 -1.10 -5.62 2.89
N ALA A 10 -0.34 -4.63 2.44
CA ALA A 10 0.29 -3.64 3.30
C ALA A 10 0.10 -2.26 2.69
N VAL A 11 -0.27 -1.30 3.54
CA VAL A 11 -0.40 0.12 3.18
C VAL A 11 0.43 0.92 4.17
N ILE A 12 1.27 1.80 3.66
CA ILE A 12 2.10 2.72 4.43
C ILE A 12 1.75 4.12 3.97
N GLU A 13 1.36 4.97 4.90
CA GLU A 13 1.10 6.37 4.65
C GLU A 13 2.08 7.19 5.48
N LYS A 14 2.78 8.11 4.82
CA LYS A 14 3.69 9.04 5.48
C LYS A 14 3.33 10.46 5.09
N ARG A 15 2.85 11.22 6.08
CA ARG A 15 2.69 12.66 5.95
C ARG A 15 4.06 13.35 6.07
N LEU A 16 4.41 14.17 5.08
CA LEU A 16 5.65 14.95 5.06
C LEU A 16 5.37 16.38 5.56
N ALA A 17 5.34 16.58 6.88
CA ALA A 17 5.33 17.93 7.44
C ALA A 17 6.63 18.67 7.06
N PRO A 18 6.61 20.00 6.78
CA PRO A 18 5.51 20.96 6.92
C PRO A 18 4.57 21.09 5.71
N LEU A 19 4.77 20.31 4.63
CA LEU A 19 3.97 20.40 3.40
C LEU A 19 2.71 19.52 3.51
N PRO A 20 1.59 19.86 2.86
CA PRO A 20 0.37 19.07 2.88
C PRO A 20 0.45 17.84 1.94
N PHE A 21 1.63 17.21 1.86
CA PHE A 21 1.84 16.00 1.06
C PHE A 21 1.77 14.76 1.94
N THR A 22 0.96 13.80 1.52
CA THR A 22 0.93 12.45 2.10
C THR A 22 1.38 11.46 1.05
N PHE A 23 2.54 10.86 1.28
CA PHE A 23 3.03 9.77 0.46
C PHE A 23 2.35 8.48 0.89
N MET A 24 1.76 7.77 -0.07
CA MET A 24 1.06 6.51 0.16
C MET A 24 1.75 5.42 -0.66
N LEU A 25 2.16 4.35 0.00
CA LEU A 25 2.65 3.14 -0.62
C LEU A 25 1.70 2.00 -0.26
N SER A 26 1.21 1.28 -1.25
CA SER A 26 0.32 0.14 -1.08
C SER A 26 0.86 -1.08 -1.81
N SER A 27 0.65 -2.25 -1.23
CA SER A 27 0.99 -3.53 -1.83
C SER A 27 -0.10 -4.54 -1.51
N SER A 28 -0.40 -5.38 -2.49
CA SER A 28 -1.25 -6.56 -2.32
C SER A 28 -0.58 -7.74 -3.03
N LEU A 29 -0.32 -8.78 -2.26
CA LEU A 29 0.42 -9.96 -2.64
C LEU A 29 -0.54 -11.14 -2.48
N ASN A 30 -0.92 -11.76 -3.59
CA ASN A 30 -1.73 -12.97 -3.58
C ASN A 30 -0.83 -14.17 -3.84
N HIS A 31 -0.47 -14.90 -2.78
CA HIS A 31 0.35 -16.09 -2.86
C HIS A 31 -0.37 -17.25 -3.55
N ALA A 32 -1.69 -17.37 -3.41
CA ALA A 32 -2.46 -18.45 -4.04
C ALA A 32 -2.48 -18.33 -5.58
N LYS A 33 -2.41 -17.11 -6.11
CA LYS A 33 -2.45 -16.83 -7.56
C LYS A 33 -1.12 -16.31 -8.11
N ALA A 34 -0.07 -16.25 -7.30
CA ALA A 34 1.22 -15.62 -7.62
C ALA A 34 1.08 -14.22 -8.24
N ALA A 35 0.09 -13.44 -7.78
CA ALA A 35 -0.24 -12.13 -8.33
C ALA A 35 0.13 -11.03 -7.33
N TYR A 36 0.99 -10.12 -7.75
CA TYR A 36 1.52 -9.05 -6.91
C TYR A 36 1.17 -7.70 -7.53
N ARG A 37 0.54 -6.82 -6.75
CA ARG A 37 0.17 -5.47 -7.18
C ARG A 37 0.76 -4.47 -6.20
N PHE A 38 1.51 -3.53 -6.73
CA PHE A 38 2.11 -2.43 -6.00
C PHE A 38 1.50 -1.12 -6.50
N GLY A 39 1.17 -0.22 -5.59
CA GLY A 39 0.63 1.09 -5.89
C GLY A 39 1.39 2.15 -5.11
N ILE A 40 1.79 3.21 -5.78
CA ILE A 40 2.35 4.40 -5.14
C ILE A 40 1.37 5.55 -5.40
N GLY A 41 1.17 6.39 -4.40
CA GLY A 41 0.30 7.55 -4.47
C GLY A 41 0.91 8.74 -3.75
N LEU A 42 0.64 9.92 -4.26
CA LEU A 42 0.93 11.17 -3.57
C LEU A 42 -0.39 11.92 -3.43
N LEU A 43 -0.84 12.11 -2.21
CA LEU A 43 -2.00 12.91 -1.89
C LEU A 43 -1.54 14.33 -1.56
N ILE A 44 -2.08 15.31 -2.28
CA ILE A 44 -1.84 16.74 -2.09
C ILE A 44 -3.12 17.32 -1.46
N GLY A 45 -2.98 17.87 -0.25
CA GLY A 45 -4.06 18.58 0.47
C GLY A 45 -3.99 20.08 0.29
#